data_AF-A0A1F5BCK2-F1
#
_entry.id   AF-A0A1F5BCK2-F1
#
_cell.length_a   1.000
_cell.length_b   1.000
_cell.length_c   1.000
_cell.angle_alpha   90.00
_cell.angle_beta   90.00
_cell.angle_gamma   90.00
#
_symmetry.space_group_name_H-M   'P 1'
#
loop_
_entity.id
_entity.type
_entity.pdbx_description
1 polymer ?
#
loop_
_entity_poly.entity_id
_entity_poly.type
_entity_poly.pdbx_seq_one_letter_code
_entity_poly.pdbx_strand_id
1 'polypeptide(L)'
;MDLNAQMVGFCLDKGLDCRRGDLLETLSLEPDLSLDGVFSSQVIEHLGPEAIRRLVELAFQKLRSGGTLVLETVNPLSVFALVHIYFLDMSHRTPVHPQALRFLLESAGFEDIELRESQPLEGERLSALPVSDEASAVLNRNIDSLNALLFAPPNFAVMGKKP
;
A
#
# COMPACT_ATOMS: atom_id res chain seq x y z
N MET A 1 7.88 8.06 -12.62
CA MET A 1 7.76 9.50 -12.35
C MET A 1 8.19 9.75 -10.92
N ASP A 2 8.81 10.89 -10.64
CA ASP A 2 9.19 11.27 -9.28
C ASP A 2 9.35 12.80 -9.16
N LEU A 3 9.13 13.39 -7.98
CA LEU A 3 9.43 14.80 -7.72
C LEU A 3 10.95 15.03 -7.56
N ASN A 4 11.67 14.02 -7.09
CA ASN A 4 13.09 14.05 -6.82
C ASN A 4 13.91 13.85 -8.11
N ALA A 5 14.61 14.92 -8.52
CA ALA A 5 15.44 14.92 -9.73
C ALA A 5 16.56 13.85 -9.70
N GLN A 6 17.08 13.49 -8.52
CA GLN A 6 18.11 12.45 -8.39
C GLN A 6 17.54 11.06 -8.69
N MET A 7 16.32 10.76 -8.21
CA MET A 7 15.64 9.49 -8.49
C MET A 7 15.30 9.38 -9.98
N VAL A 8 14.85 10.48 -10.59
CA VAL A 8 14.62 10.52 -12.04
C VAL A 8 15.92 10.27 -12.80
N GLY A 9 17.02 10.96 -12.45
CA GLY A 9 18.33 10.75 -13.06
C GLY A 9 18.78 9.29 -12.99
N PHE A 10 18.65 8.66 -11.82
CA PHE A 10 18.98 7.24 -11.63
C PHE A 10 18.15 6.29 -12.52
N CYS A 11 16.87 6.58 -12.74
CA CYS A 11 16.03 5.81 -13.66
C CYS A 11 16.44 6.02 -15.13
N LEU A 12 16.74 7.26 -15.51
CA LEU A 12 17.18 7.60 -16.87
C LEU A 12 18.55 6.98 -17.19
N ASP A 13 19.48 6.94 -16.23
CA ASP A 13 20.78 6.28 -16.36
C ASP A 13 20.64 4.76 -16.60
N LYS A 14 19.51 4.18 -16.18
CA LYS A 14 19.14 2.78 -16.45
C LYS A 14 18.36 2.58 -17.76
N GLY A 15 18.13 3.65 -18.52
CA GLY A 15 17.36 3.61 -19.77
C GLY A 15 15.85 3.46 -19.59
N LEU A 16 15.32 3.75 -18.40
CA LEU A 16 13.88 3.70 -18.11
C LEU A 16 13.22 5.05 -18.48
N ASP A 17 11.99 5.02 -18.99
CA ASP A 17 11.20 6.24 -19.18
C ASP A 17 10.73 6.76 -17.82
N CYS A 18 11.42 7.79 -17.32
CA CYS A 18 11.06 8.45 -16.07
C CYS A 18 10.99 9.95 -16.27
N ARG A 19 9.87 10.53 -15.84
CA ARG A 19 9.60 11.97 -15.90
C ARG A 19 9.64 12.57 -14.50
N ARG A 20 10.20 13.77 -14.40
CA ARG A 20 10.10 14.57 -13.17
C ARG A 20 8.75 15.29 -13.13
N GLY A 21 8.02 15.18 -12.03
CA GLY A 21 6.73 15.86 -11.91
C GLY A 21 5.97 15.48 -10.65
N ASP A 22 4.97 16.30 -10.31
CA ASP A 22 3.96 15.95 -9.32
C ASP A 22 3.07 14.83 -9.85
N LEU A 23 2.72 13.88 -8.98
CA LEU A 23 1.99 12.68 -9.37
C LEU A 23 0.59 12.98 -9.89
N LEU A 24 -0.13 13.92 -9.26
CA LEU A 24 -1.52 14.24 -9.61
C LEU A 24 -1.55 15.11 -10.85
N GLU A 25 -0.66 16.11 -10.93
CA GLU A 25 -0.52 16.95 -12.11
C GLU A 25 -0.20 16.10 -13.34
N THR A 26 0.83 15.27 -13.26
CA THR A 26 1.27 14.50 -14.41
C THR A 26 0.24 13.43 -14.81
N LEU A 27 -0.38 12.74 -13.85
CA LEU A 27 -1.46 11.79 -14.16
C LEU A 27 -2.68 12.50 -14.78
N SER A 28 -2.98 13.74 -14.37
CA SER A 28 -4.09 14.50 -14.94
C SER A 28 -3.90 14.86 -16.42
N LEU A 29 -2.65 14.99 -16.87
CA LEU A 29 -2.27 15.31 -18.25
C LEU A 29 -2.33 14.10 -19.19
N GLU A 30 -2.32 12.88 -18.66
CA GLU A 30 -2.48 11.68 -19.49
C GLU A 30 -3.90 11.68 -20.11
N PRO A 31 -4.07 11.20 -21.36
CA PRO A 31 -5.40 11.10 -21.95
C PRO A 31 -6.29 10.12 -21.18
N ASP A 32 -7.59 10.35 -21.18
CA ASP A 32 -8.54 9.41 -20.57
C ASP A 32 -8.49 8.06 -21.32
N LEU A 33 -8.70 6.96 -20.58
CA LEU A 33 -8.70 5.60 -21.12
C LEU A 33 -7.42 5.20 -21.89
N SER A 34 -6.27 5.76 -21.52
CA SER A 34 -5.00 5.55 -22.23
C SER A 34 -4.04 4.60 -21.52
N LEU A 35 -4.18 4.43 -20.21
CA LEU A 35 -3.24 3.66 -19.39
C LEU A 35 -3.70 2.21 -19.21
N ASP A 36 -2.75 1.28 -19.33
CA ASP A 36 -2.98 -0.14 -19.04
C ASP A 36 -2.92 -0.46 -17.54
N GLY A 37 -2.19 0.34 -16.78
CA GLY A 37 -2.02 0.17 -15.35
C GLY A 37 -1.45 1.40 -14.67
N VAL A 38 -1.76 1.53 -13.38
CA VAL A 38 -1.18 2.53 -12.48
C VAL A 38 -0.65 1.81 -11.25
N PHE A 39 0.61 2.01 -10.94
CA PHE A 39 1.26 1.41 -9.77
C PHE A 39 1.89 2.50 -8.91
N SER A 40 1.68 2.40 -7.60
CA SER A 40 2.26 3.27 -6.60
C SER A 40 2.71 2.41 -5.43
N SER A 41 4.00 2.42 -5.13
CA SER A 41 4.58 1.70 -3.99
C SER A 41 5.22 2.71 -3.04
N GLN A 42 4.76 2.70 -1.80
CA GLN A 42 5.28 3.53 -0.71
C GLN A 42 5.20 5.03 -1.03
N VAL A 43 4.12 5.48 -1.69
CA VAL A 43 3.87 6.90 -2.00
C VAL A 43 2.66 7.47 -1.27
N ILE A 44 1.57 6.71 -1.13
CA ILE A 44 0.28 7.22 -0.64
C ILE A 44 0.32 7.63 0.84
N GLU A 45 1.24 7.08 1.63
CA GLU A 45 1.52 7.48 3.01
C GLU A 45 2.11 8.89 3.14
N HIS A 46 2.71 9.42 2.07
CA HIS A 46 3.20 10.80 1.97
C HIS A 46 2.12 11.78 1.49
N LEU A 47 0.92 11.30 1.17
CA LEU A 47 -0.18 12.13 0.67
C LEU A 47 -1.17 12.46 1.78
N GLY A 48 -1.82 13.61 1.65
CA GLY A 48 -3.01 13.91 2.45
C GLY A 48 -4.24 13.13 1.94
N PRO A 49 -5.28 12.93 2.78
CA PRO A 49 -6.47 12.15 2.41
C PRO A 49 -7.13 12.58 1.08
N GLU A 50 -7.23 13.89 0.83
CA GLU A 50 -7.80 14.41 -0.43
C GLU A 50 -6.96 14.08 -1.66
N ALA A 51 -5.62 14.05 -1.52
CA ALA A 51 -4.73 13.68 -2.61
C ALA A 51 -4.82 12.19 -2.93
N ILE A 52 -4.99 11.32 -1.91
CA ILE A 52 -5.23 9.88 -2.11
C ILE A 52 -6.55 9.67 -2.85
N ARG A 53 -7.64 10.32 -2.40
CA ARG A 53 -8.93 10.26 -3.10
C ARG A 53 -8.79 10.70 -4.56
N ARG A 54 -8.13 11.84 -4.80
CA ARG A 54 -7.94 12.37 -6.15
C ARG A 54 -7.08 11.45 -7.03
N LEU A 55 -6.05 10.80 -6.46
CA LEU A 55 -5.25 9.81 -7.16
C LEU A 55 -6.10 8.64 -7.64
N VAL A 56 -6.94 8.07 -6.77
CA VAL A 56 -7.82 6.94 -7.13
C VAL A 56 -8.80 7.35 -8.24
N GLU A 57 -9.41 8.52 -8.15
CA GLU A 57 -10.33 9.04 -9.16
C GLU A 57 -9.63 9.29 -10.51
N LEU A 58 -8.46 9.92 -10.50
CA LEU A 58 -7.66 10.15 -11.71
C LEU A 58 -7.24 8.82 -12.32
N ALA A 59 -6.73 7.88 -11.53
CA ALA A 59 -6.35 6.56 -12.01
C ALA A 59 -7.55 5.88 -12.69
N PHE A 60 -8.74 5.91 -12.09
CA PHE A 60 -9.94 5.36 -12.72
C PHE A 60 -10.27 6.03 -14.06
N GLN A 61 -10.13 7.35 -14.18
CA GLN A 61 -10.38 8.09 -15.43
C GLN A 61 -9.35 7.76 -16.52
N LYS A 62 -8.07 7.62 -16.14
CA LYS A 62 -6.97 7.42 -17.09
C LYS A 62 -6.78 5.97 -17.54
N LEU A 63 -7.20 5.01 -16.72
CA LEU A 63 -7.13 3.59 -17.06
C LEU A 63 -8.14 3.24 -18.16
N ARG A 64 -7.73 2.37 -19.10
CA ARG A 64 -8.65 1.71 -20.05
C ARG A 64 -9.43 0.58 -19.36
N SER A 65 -10.50 0.09 -19.98
CA SER A 65 -11.22 -1.12 -19.51
C SER A 65 -10.25 -2.31 -19.41
N GLY A 66 -10.33 -3.04 -18.29
CA GLY A 66 -9.38 -4.08 -17.90
C GLY A 66 -8.07 -3.58 -17.30
N GLY A 67 -7.85 -2.25 -17.27
CA GLY A 67 -6.67 -1.66 -16.64
C GLY A 67 -6.67 -1.82 -15.13
N THR A 68 -5.49 -1.91 -14.51
CA THR A 68 -5.35 -2.22 -13.08
C THR A 68 -4.70 -1.08 -12.30
N LEU A 69 -5.27 -0.71 -11.16
CA LEU A 69 -4.64 0.13 -10.15
C LEU A 69 -4.06 -0.75 -9.04
N VAL A 70 -2.80 -0.51 -8.65
CA VAL A 70 -2.14 -1.17 -7.51
C VAL A 70 -1.51 -0.11 -6.61
N LEU A 71 -1.95 -0.07 -5.36
CA LEU A 71 -1.47 0.87 -4.34
C LEU A 71 -0.90 0.09 -3.17
N GLU A 72 0.43 0.10 -3.00
CA GLU A 72 1.16 -0.52 -1.90
C GLU A 72 1.66 0.54 -0.91
N THR A 73 1.54 0.24 0.39
CA THR A 73 1.97 1.12 1.49
C THR A 73 2.23 0.32 2.78
N VAL A 74 2.84 0.98 3.77
CA VAL A 74 3.01 0.43 5.13
C VAL A 74 1.66 0.08 5.76
N ASN A 75 1.59 -1.09 6.39
CA ASN A 75 0.39 -1.59 7.07
C ASN A 75 0.24 -1.00 8.47
N PRO A 76 -0.72 -0.08 8.71
CA PRO A 76 -0.91 0.48 10.04
C PRO A 76 -1.57 -0.49 11.03
N LEU A 77 -2.03 -1.66 10.59
CA LEU A 77 -2.62 -2.69 11.45
C LEU A 77 -1.56 -3.53 12.19
N SER A 78 -0.32 -3.51 11.72
CA SER A 78 0.82 -4.07 12.42
C SER A 78 1.40 -3.01 13.35
N VAL A 79 1.27 -3.20 14.67
CA VAL A 79 1.81 -2.23 15.65
C VAL A 79 3.32 -2.06 15.45
N PHE A 80 4.04 -3.15 15.15
CA PHE A 80 5.45 -3.09 14.83
C PHE A 80 5.71 -2.21 13.60
N ALA A 81 5.00 -2.44 12.49
CA ALA A 81 5.20 -1.64 11.28
C ALA A 81 4.86 -0.16 11.51
N LEU A 82 3.78 0.14 12.23
CA LEU A 82 3.42 1.51 12.55
C LEU A 82 4.50 2.20 13.40
N VAL A 83 5.02 1.55 14.44
CA VAL A 83 5.96 2.18 15.37
C VAL A 83 7.39 2.21 14.82
N HIS A 84 7.87 1.14 14.19
CA HIS A 84 9.27 0.99 13.78
C HIS A 84 9.53 1.31 12.32
N ILE A 85 8.52 1.26 11.44
CA ILE A 85 8.69 1.50 10.00
C ILE A 85 8.04 2.83 9.61
N TYR A 86 6.75 3.00 9.90
CA TYR A 86 6.01 4.20 9.51
C TYR A 86 6.55 5.47 10.18
N PHE A 87 6.70 5.50 11.52
CA PHE A 87 7.21 6.71 12.19
C PHE A 87 8.72 6.94 12.03
N LEU A 88 9.46 6.02 11.41
CA LEU A 88 10.88 6.21 11.11
C LEU A 88 11.09 7.30 10.03
N ASP A 89 10.19 7.37 9.05
CA ASP A 89 10.21 8.43 8.04
C ASP A 89 9.34 9.61 8.49
N MET A 90 10.00 10.74 8.78
CA MET A 90 9.35 11.96 9.23
C MET A 90 8.53 12.67 8.15
N SER A 91 8.61 12.23 6.89
CA SER A 91 7.84 12.79 5.77
C SER A 91 6.48 12.13 5.57
N HIS A 92 6.21 10.99 6.23
CA HIS A 92 4.89 10.38 6.23
C HIS A 92 3.84 11.30 6.87
N ARG A 93 2.63 11.31 6.31
CA ARG A 93 1.56 12.24 6.70
C ARG A 93 0.37 11.55 7.34
N THR A 94 -0.12 10.47 6.73
CA THR A 94 -1.32 9.78 7.22
C THR A 94 -1.16 8.27 7.05
N PRO A 95 -1.28 7.46 8.12
CA PRO A 95 -1.33 6.02 7.98
C PRO A 95 -2.59 5.64 7.19
N VAL A 96 -2.44 4.85 6.12
CA VAL A 96 -3.57 4.51 5.25
C VAL A 96 -4.13 3.16 5.65
N HIS A 97 -5.36 3.15 6.17
CA HIS A 97 -6.02 1.91 6.57
C HIS A 97 -6.45 1.08 5.34
N PRO A 98 -6.18 -0.24 5.28
CA PRO A 98 -6.51 -1.08 4.13
C PRO A 98 -7.99 -1.01 3.71
N GLN A 99 -8.91 -1.05 4.68
CA GLN A 99 -10.35 -0.96 4.40
C GLN A 99 -10.78 0.41 3.85
N ALA A 100 -10.14 1.50 4.29
CA ALA A 100 -10.43 2.83 3.77
C ALA A 100 -9.97 2.94 2.31
N LEU A 101 -8.79 2.40 2.01
CA LEU A 101 -8.27 2.36 0.64
C LEU A 101 -9.16 1.50 -0.27
N ARG A 102 -9.57 0.32 0.19
CA ARG A 102 -10.54 -0.54 -0.50
C ARG A 102 -11.84 0.22 -0.81
N PHE A 103 -12.40 0.90 0.18
CA PHE A 103 -13.61 1.70 0.01
C PHE A 103 -13.45 2.82 -1.02
N LEU A 104 -12.29 3.50 -1.06
CA LEU A 104 -12.02 4.53 -2.07
C LEU A 104 -12.02 3.94 -3.49
N LEU A 105 -11.42 2.76 -3.69
CA LEU A 105 -11.43 2.08 -4.98
C LEU A 105 -12.85 1.68 -5.39
N GLU A 106 -13.62 1.07 -4.47
CA GLU A 106 -15.03 0.71 -4.73
C GLU A 106 -15.85 1.95 -5.11
N SER A 107 -15.68 3.05 -4.36
CA SER A 107 -16.41 4.29 -4.57
C SER A 107 -16.07 4.98 -5.90
N ALA A 108 -14.84 4.79 -6.40
CA ALA A 108 -14.43 5.31 -7.70
C ALA A 108 -14.92 4.44 -8.87
N GLY A 109 -15.41 3.22 -8.60
CA GLY A 109 -15.95 2.30 -9.60
C GLY A 109 -15.02 1.16 -10.01
N PHE A 110 -13.93 0.92 -9.27
CA PHE A 110 -13.10 -0.28 -9.50
C PHE A 110 -13.84 -1.55 -9.05
N GLU A 111 -13.59 -2.63 -9.76
CA GLU A 111 -14.10 -3.98 -9.48
C GLU A 111 -12.92 -4.94 -9.18
N ASP A 112 -13.23 -6.19 -8.84
CA ASP A 112 -12.23 -7.23 -8.49
C ASP A 112 -11.19 -6.78 -7.46
N ILE A 113 -11.65 -6.09 -6.39
CA ILE A 113 -10.72 -5.47 -5.44
C ILE A 113 -10.10 -6.52 -4.52
N GLU A 114 -8.77 -6.62 -4.59
CA GLU A 114 -7.97 -7.55 -3.80
C GLU A 114 -7.09 -6.80 -2.79
N LEU A 115 -6.98 -7.35 -1.58
CA LEU A 115 -5.98 -6.97 -0.59
C LEU A 115 -4.89 -8.04 -0.56
N ARG A 116 -3.64 -7.63 -0.78
CA ARG A 116 -2.47 -8.50 -0.74
C ARG A 116 -1.53 -8.02 0.35
N GLU A 117 -1.14 -8.90 1.25
CA GLU A 117 -0.18 -8.58 2.30
C GLU A 117 1.22 -9.05 1.89
N SER A 118 2.23 -8.34 2.38
CA SER A 118 3.64 -8.76 2.27
C SER A 118 3.92 -9.99 3.15
N GLN A 119 5.16 -10.49 3.11
CA GLN A 119 5.56 -11.56 4.03
C GLN A 119 5.62 -11.05 5.49
N PRO A 120 5.21 -11.87 6.46
CA PRO A 120 5.33 -11.52 7.87
C PRO A 120 6.79 -11.42 8.32
N LEU A 121 7.03 -10.65 9.38
CA LEU A 121 8.34 -10.53 10.02
C LEU A 121 8.57 -11.69 11.00
N GLU A 122 8.93 -12.86 10.47
CA GLU A 122 9.05 -14.09 11.29
C GLU A 122 10.02 -13.97 12.47
N GLY A 123 11.09 -13.17 12.33
CA GLY A 123 12.09 -12.98 13.38
C GLY A 123 11.59 -12.21 14.62
N GLU A 124 10.50 -11.44 14.49
CA GLU A 124 9.96 -10.60 15.56
C GLU A 124 8.81 -11.28 16.33
N ARG A 125 8.25 -12.36 15.77
CA ARG A 125 7.05 -13.01 16.31
C ARG A 125 7.33 -13.72 17.63
N LEU A 126 6.34 -13.68 18.52
CA LEU A 126 6.35 -14.48 19.74
C LEU A 126 6.31 -15.97 19.38
N SER A 127 7.17 -16.75 20.05
CA SER A 127 7.25 -18.20 19.86
C SER A 127 6.12 -18.93 20.57
N ALA A 128 5.53 -19.93 19.91
CA ALA A 128 4.57 -20.83 20.53
C ALA A 128 5.26 -21.78 21.53
N LEU A 129 4.52 -22.21 22.53
CA LEU A 129 4.95 -23.26 23.46
C LEU A 129 4.56 -24.66 22.93
N PRO A 130 5.31 -25.71 23.28
CA PRO A 130 4.84 -27.09 23.09
C PRO A 130 3.50 -27.29 23.80
N VAL A 131 2.51 -27.86 23.10
CA VAL A 131 1.18 -28.09 23.67
C VAL A 131 1.22 -29.33 24.55
N SER A 132 1.04 -29.14 25.86
CA SER A 132 1.04 -30.22 26.87
C SER A 132 -0.29 -30.35 27.60
N ASP A 133 -1.05 -29.27 27.69
CA ASP A 133 -2.31 -29.16 28.42
C ASP A 133 -3.20 -28.04 27.86
N GLU A 134 -4.39 -27.90 28.42
CA GLU A 134 -5.34 -26.87 28.00
C GLU A 134 -4.79 -25.45 28.20
N ALA A 135 -4.01 -25.21 29.25
CA ALA A 135 -3.44 -23.89 29.53
C ALA A 135 -2.43 -23.48 28.43
N SER A 136 -1.55 -24.40 28.02
CA SER A 136 -0.62 -24.19 26.90
C SER A 136 -1.34 -23.94 25.58
N ALA A 137 -2.47 -24.62 25.34
CA ALA A 137 -3.30 -24.40 24.16
C ALA A 137 -3.99 -23.02 24.17
N VAL A 138 -4.52 -22.59 25.32
CA VAL A 138 -5.09 -21.24 25.50
C VAL A 138 -4.02 -20.17 25.29
N LEU A 139 -2.84 -20.36 25.87
CA LEU A 139 -1.74 -19.41 25.73
C LEU A 139 -1.27 -19.28 24.28
N ASN A 140 -1.15 -20.38 23.54
CA ASN A 140 -0.78 -20.32 22.12
C ASN A 140 -1.82 -19.55 21.29
N ARG A 141 -3.13 -19.71 21.54
CA ARG A 141 -4.15 -18.88 20.87
C ARG A 141 -4.01 -17.39 21.18
N ASN A 142 -3.64 -17.06 22.42
CA ASN A 142 -3.37 -15.67 22.79
C ASN A 142 -2.09 -15.15 22.11
N ILE A 143 -1.05 -15.97 22.02
CA ILE A 143 0.18 -15.67 21.28
C ILE A 143 -0.12 -15.42 19.80
N ASP A 144 -0.96 -16.24 19.17
CA ASP A 144 -1.39 -16.03 17.78
C ASP A 144 -2.13 -14.70 17.61
N SER A 145 -3.02 -14.39 18.55
CA SER A 145 -3.78 -13.12 18.56
C SER A 145 -2.85 -11.91 18.73
N LEU A 146 -1.87 -12.01 19.64
CA LEU A 146 -0.85 -10.98 19.83
C LEU A 146 0.04 -10.85 18.59
N ASN A 147 0.46 -11.95 17.98
CA ASN A 147 1.27 -11.94 16.77
C ASN A 147 0.52 -11.33 15.58
N ALA A 148 -0.79 -11.54 15.46
CA ALA A 148 -1.62 -10.91 14.44
C ALA A 148 -1.74 -9.39 14.63
N LEU A 149 -1.72 -8.89 15.86
CA LEU A 149 -1.78 -7.44 16.15
C LEU A 149 -0.39 -6.78 16.09
N LEU A 150 0.59 -7.39 16.74
CA LEU A 150 1.92 -6.82 16.94
C LEU A 150 2.78 -6.97 15.68
N PHE A 151 2.72 -8.14 15.03
CA PHE A 151 3.64 -8.56 13.98
C PHE A 151 2.90 -9.03 12.72
N ALA A 152 1.75 -8.41 12.41
CA ALA A 152 1.14 -8.53 11.09
C ALA A 152 2.13 -8.11 9.99
N PRO A 153 1.94 -8.59 8.74
CA PRO A 153 2.76 -8.18 7.61
C PRO A 153 2.96 -6.66 7.53
N PRO A 154 4.21 -6.20 7.31
CA PRO A 154 4.56 -4.78 7.46
C PRO A 154 4.03 -3.89 6.36
N ASN A 155 3.73 -4.45 5.19
CA ASN A 155 3.15 -3.75 4.04
C ASN A 155 1.91 -4.51 3.52
N PHE A 156 1.03 -3.77 2.87
CA PHE A 156 -0.06 -4.33 2.07
C PHE A 156 -0.19 -3.58 0.74
N ALA A 157 -0.84 -4.20 -0.23
CA ALA A 157 -1.27 -3.59 -1.48
C ALA A 157 -2.77 -3.80 -1.68
N VAL A 158 -3.47 -2.74 -2.09
CA VAL A 158 -4.84 -2.85 -2.60
C VAL A 158 -4.80 -2.72 -4.11
N MET A 159 -5.45 -3.66 -4.79
CA MET A 159 -5.53 -3.70 -6.25
C MET A 159 -6.99 -3.66 -6.69
N GLY A 160 -7.28 -3.00 -7.81
CA GLY A 160 -8.61 -3.03 -8.41
C GLY A 160 -8.54 -2.88 -9.92
N LYS A 161 -9.52 -3.45 -10.63
CA LYS A 161 -9.63 -3.39 -12.08
C LYS A 161 -10.70 -2.41 -12.51
N LYS A 162 -10.44 -1.68 -13.59
CA LYS A 162 -11.48 -0.90 -14.26
C LYS A 162 -12.34 -1.83 -15.13
N PRO A 163 -13.67 -1.81 -15.02
CA PRO A 163 -14.55 -2.59 -15.89
C PRO A 163 -14.46 -2.14 -17.35
#